data_AF-R7CBL3-F1
#
_entry.id   AF-R7CBL3-F1
#
_cell.length_a   1.000
_cell.length_b   1.000
_cell.length_c   1.000
_cell.angle_alpha   90.00
_cell.angle_beta   90.00
_cell.angle_gamma   90.00
#
_symmetry.space_group_name_H-M   'P 1'
#
loop_
_entity.id
_entity.type
_entity.pdbx_description
1 polymer ?
#
loop_
_entity_poly.entity_id
_entity_poly.type
_entity_poly.pdbx_seq_one_letter_code
_entity_poly.pdbx_strand_id
1 'polypeptide(L)'
;MEGVSTAKRALAVLLTAVLALGTVLLATGCSSNSDEGSSNSDPITVVFLPDNSSADMEASRDAVAEIIKNATGRDVEIMTTTDYNVAIEALVSGQA
;
A
#
# COMPACT_ATOMS: atom_id res chain seq x y z
N MET A 1 16.82 -54.91 30.58
CA MET A 1 17.10 -53.45 30.67
C MET A 1 16.64 -52.66 29.44
N GLU A 2 15.64 -53.15 28.68
CA GLU A 2 15.26 -52.56 27.38
C GLU A 2 14.11 -51.54 27.45
N GLY A 3 13.34 -51.50 28.55
CA GLY A 3 12.13 -50.66 28.65
C GLY A 3 12.35 -49.17 28.95
N VAL A 4 13.56 -48.77 29.38
CA VAL A 4 13.85 -47.36 29.74
C VAL A 4 14.19 -46.52 28.50
N SER A 5 14.71 -47.12 27.43
CA SER A 5 15.11 -46.39 26.22
C SER A 5 13.92 -46.03 25.32
N THR A 6 12.90 -46.89 25.28
CA THR A 6 11.66 -46.68 24.53
C THR A 6 10.77 -45.60 25.15
N ALA A 7 10.69 -45.54 26.48
CA ALA A 7 9.95 -44.49 27.19
C ALA A 7 10.57 -43.09 26.99
N LYS A 8 11.91 -42.97 27.01
CA LYS A 8 12.61 -41.72 26.73
C LYS A 8 12.47 -41.27 25.27
N ARG A 9 12.46 -42.23 24.32
CA ARG A 9 12.21 -41.97 22.90
C ARG A 9 10.77 -41.56 22.63
N ALA A 10 9.79 -42.20 23.29
CA ALA A 10 8.39 -41.84 23.18
C ALA A 10 8.11 -40.44 23.76
N LEU A 11 8.74 -40.10 24.90
CA LEU A 11 8.62 -38.77 25.51
C LEU A 11 9.27 -37.67 24.65
N ALA A 12 10.42 -37.95 24.03
CA ALA A 12 11.08 -37.02 23.11
C ALA A 12 10.24 -36.79 21.84
N VAL A 13 9.63 -37.84 21.27
CA VAL A 13 8.75 -37.75 20.10
C VAL A 13 7.46 -36.97 20.42
N LEU A 14 6.88 -37.16 21.61
CA LEU A 14 5.71 -36.41 22.09
C LEU A 14 6.03 -34.92 22.30
N LEU A 15 7.18 -34.59 22.88
CA LEU A 15 7.62 -33.19 23.07
C LEU A 15 7.87 -32.47 21.74
N THR A 16 8.44 -33.15 20.74
CA THR A 16 8.63 -32.57 19.40
C THR A 16 7.33 -32.40 18.61
N ALA A 17 6.34 -33.28 18.82
CA ALA A 17 5.04 -33.19 18.16
C ALA A 17 4.20 -32.01 18.70
N VAL A 18 4.27 -31.73 20.01
CA VAL A 18 3.58 -30.57 20.61
C VAL A 18 4.19 -29.25 20.16
N LEU A 19 5.52 -29.18 19.96
CA LEU A 19 6.20 -27.98 19.45
C LEU A 19 5.89 -27.72 17.96
N ALA A 20 5.69 -28.78 17.16
CA ALA A 20 5.34 -28.66 15.75
C ALA A 20 3.86 -28.31 15.49
N LEU A 21 2.96 -28.61 16.43
CA LEU A 21 1.55 -28.18 16.36
C LEU A 21 1.35 -26.72 16.81
N GLY A 22 2.27 -26.16 17.58
CA GLY A 22 2.19 -24.76 18.06
C GLY A 22 2.49 -23.71 16.98
N THR A 23 3.22 -24.06 15.92
CA THR A 23 3.62 -23.10 14.86
C THR A 23 2.56 -22.88 13.78
N VAL A 24 1.57 -23.77 13.66
CA VAL A 24 0.45 -23.61 12.70
C VAL A 24 -0.59 -22.60 13.18
N LEU A 25 -0.74 -22.41 14.49
CA LEU A 25 -1.69 -21.46 15.09
C LEU A 25 -1.25 -19.99 15.00
N LEU A 26 0.01 -19.72 14.65
CA LEU A 26 0.56 -18.36 14.50
C LEU A 26 0.54 -17.86 13.05
N ALA A 27 0.20 -18.71 12.07
CA ALA A 27 0.22 -18.36 10.65
C ALA A 27 -1.16 -17.93 10.08
N THR A 28 -2.25 -18.07 10.84
CA THR A 28 -3.60 -17.66 10.40
C THR A 28 -4.08 -16.33 10.99
N GLY A 29 -3.21 -15.62 11.72
CA GLY A 29 -3.51 -14.36 12.40
C GLY A 29 -3.47 -13.10 11.52
N CYS A 30 -3.60 -13.22 10.19
CA CYS A 30 -3.79 -12.07 9.31
C CYS A 30 -4.84 -12.34 8.24
N SER A 31 -6.01 -12.86 8.65
CA SER A 31 -7.24 -12.49 7.92
C SER A 31 -7.67 -11.12 8.45
N SER A 32 -6.88 -10.09 8.14
CA SER A 32 -7.45 -8.77 8.08
C SER A 32 -8.52 -8.89 7.01
N ASN A 33 -9.77 -8.80 7.43
CA ASN A 33 -10.88 -8.48 6.55
C ASN A 33 -10.53 -7.09 6.02
N SER A 34 -9.66 -7.03 5.02
CA SER A 34 -9.56 -5.88 4.17
C SER A 34 -10.93 -5.82 3.56
N ASP A 35 -11.78 -4.96 4.14
CA ASP A 35 -12.74 -4.24 3.34
C ASP A 35 -11.97 -3.89 2.08
N GLU A 36 -12.29 -4.62 1.01
CA GLU A 36 -11.80 -4.38 -0.32
C GLU A 36 -12.46 -3.06 -0.71
N GLY A 37 -11.95 -1.99 -0.09
CA GLY A 37 -12.32 -0.63 -0.34
C GLY A 37 -12.04 -0.49 -1.81
N SER A 38 -13.14 -0.44 -2.57
CA SER A 38 -13.17 -0.36 -4.03
C SER A 38 -11.91 0.34 -4.49
N SER A 39 -10.98 -0.43 -5.10
CA SER A 39 -9.70 0.09 -5.55
C SER A 39 -10.02 1.27 -6.44
N ASN A 40 -9.89 2.50 -5.91
CA ASN A 40 -10.29 3.68 -6.62
C ASN A 40 -9.28 3.88 -7.75
N SER A 41 -9.65 3.37 -8.92
CA SER A 41 -8.85 3.38 -10.12
C SER A 41 -8.92 4.71 -10.85
N ASP A 42 -9.74 5.65 -10.37
CA ASP A 42 -9.84 6.96 -10.98
C ASP A 42 -8.46 7.65 -10.94
N PRO A 43 -8.11 8.46 -11.94
CA PRO A 43 -6.85 9.19 -11.96
C PRO A 43 -6.75 10.17 -10.77
N ILE A 44 -5.52 10.50 -10.40
CA ILE A 44 -5.21 11.56 -9.46
C ILE A 44 -4.96 12.83 -10.27
N THR A 45 -5.80 13.84 -10.11
CA THR A 45 -5.53 15.16 -10.70
C THR A 45 -4.60 15.95 -9.78
N VAL A 46 -3.56 16.55 -10.34
CA VAL A 46 -2.62 17.42 -9.62
C VAL A 46 -2.67 18.81 -10.23
N VAL A 47 -3.20 19.77 -9.47
CA VAL A 47 -3.26 21.18 -9.89
C VAL A 47 -1.99 21.94 -9.47
N PHE A 48 -1.34 22.57 -10.44
CA PHE A 48 -0.20 23.45 -10.22
C PHE A 48 -0.63 24.92 -10.17
N LEU A 49 -0.09 25.63 -9.19
CA LEU A 49 -0.34 27.07 -9.01
C LEU A 49 0.23 27.90 -10.17
N PRO A 50 -0.21 29.17 -10.32
CA PRO A 50 0.18 30.00 -11.46
C PRO A 50 1.67 30.20 -11.65
N ASP A 51 2.43 30.31 -10.56
CA ASP A 51 3.89 30.43 -10.57
C ASP A 51 4.58 29.13 -11.03
N ASN A 52 3.90 27.99 -10.96
CA ASN A 52 4.41 26.67 -11.35
C ASN A 52 3.84 26.14 -12.70
N SER A 53 3.00 26.96 -13.33
CA SER A 53 2.22 26.59 -14.52
C SER A 53 2.88 27.02 -15.84
N SER A 54 4.07 27.61 -15.80
CA SER A 54 4.80 27.99 -17.01
C SER A 54 5.18 26.77 -17.86
N ALA A 55 5.33 26.96 -19.18
CA ALA A 55 5.71 25.89 -20.10
C ALA A 55 7.10 25.31 -19.75
N ASP A 56 8.04 26.15 -19.32
CA ASP A 56 9.39 25.74 -18.94
C ASP A 56 9.44 24.78 -17.73
N MET A 57 8.34 24.69 -16.97
CA MET A 57 8.22 23.81 -15.80
C MET A 57 7.56 22.46 -16.10
N GLU A 58 7.20 22.19 -17.36
CA GLU A 58 6.56 20.93 -17.79
C GLU A 58 7.32 19.69 -17.33
N ALA A 59 8.63 19.63 -17.61
CA ALA A 59 9.46 18.51 -17.18
C ALA A 59 9.47 18.29 -15.65
N SER A 60 9.32 19.37 -14.87
CA SER A 60 9.24 19.26 -13.41
C SER A 60 7.89 18.68 -12.97
N ARG A 61 6.78 19.08 -13.63
CA ARG A 61 5.45 18.55 -13.35
C ARG A 61 5.33 17.09 -13.74
N ASP A 62 5.91 16.71 -14.88
CA ASP A 62 5.93 15.32 -15.36
C ASP A 62 6.70 14.42 -14.40
N ALA A 63 7.86 14.88 -13.90
CA ALA A 63 8.63 14.14 -12.90
C ALA A 63 7.83 13.93 -11.59
N VAL A 64 7.08 14.95 -11.14
CA VAL A 64 6.19 14.83 -9.98
C VAL A 64 5.06 13.81 -10.25
N ALA A 65 4.44 13.88 -11.43
CA ALA A 65 3.39 12.95 -11.83
C ALA A 65 3.89 11.50 -11.89
N GLU A 66 5.10 11.27 -12.39
CA GLU A 66 5.72 9.95 -12.42
C GLU A 66 5.98 9.40 -11.01
N ILE A 67 6.46 10.23 -10.09
CA ILE A 67 6.66 9.82 -8.69
C ILE A 67 5.34 9.41 -8.05
N ILE A 68 4.27 10.19 -8.24
CA ILE A 68 2.94 9.89 -7.69
C ILE A 68 2.40 8.60 -8.31
N LYS A 69 2.51 8.43 -9.63
CA LYS A 69 2.09 7.22 -10.33
C LYS A 69 2.80 5.98 -9.81
N ASN A 70 4.13 6.04 -9.66
CA ASN A 70 4.93 4.92 -9.16
C ASN A 70 4.59 4.57 -7.71
N ALA A 71 4.25 5.56 -6.87
CA ALA A 71 3.90 5.33 -5.48
C ALA A 71 2.47 4.79 -5.28
N THR A 72 1.53 5.17 -6.16
CA THR A 72 0.10 4.91 -5.99
C THR A 72 -0.44 3.83 -6.93
N GLY A 73 0.26 3.55 -8.02
CA GLY A 73 -0.23 2.70 -9.11
C GLY A 73 -1.38 3.31 -9.92
N ARG A 74 -1.74 4.58 -9.68
CA ARG A 74 -2.84 5.29 -10.35
C ARG A 74 -2.30 6.23 -11.42
N ASP A 75 -3.08 6.44 -12.47
CA ASP A 75 -2.76 7.47 -13.46
C ASP A 75 -2.84 8.87 -12.84
N VAL A 76 -2.06 9.80 -13.39
CA VAL A 76 -1.95 11.17 -12.88
C VAL A 76 -2.24 12.15 -14.01
N GLU A 77 -3.16 13.08 -13.77
CA GLU A 77 -3.50 14.16 -14.69
C GLU A 77 -2.94 15.48 -14.17
N ILE A 78 -2.21 16.21 -15.01
CA ILE A 78 -1.66 17.51 -14.66
C ILE A 78 -2.65 18.60 -15.06
N MET A 79 -3.07 19.40 -14.09
CA MET A 79 -3.84 20.62 -14.29
C MET A 79 -2.94 21.83 -14.02
N THR A 80 -2.99 22.83 -14.89
CA THR A 80 -2.33 24.12 -14.67
C THR A 80 -3.37 25.24 -14.63
N THR A 81 -3.09 26.29 -13.88
CA THR A 81 -3.96 27.46 -13.78
C THR A 81 -3.17 28.75 -13.91
N THR A 82 -3.83 29.84 -14.28
CA THR A 82 -3.26 31.19 -14.30
C THR A 82 -3.70 32.04 -13.10
N ASP A 83 -4.64 31.56 -12.28
CA ASP A 83 -5.15 32.25 -11.09
C ASP A 83 -5.26 31.29 -9.88
N TYR A 84 -4.94 31.81 -8.68
CA TYR A 84 -4.98 31.02 -7.44
C TYR A 84 -6.41 30.63 -7.04
N ASN A 85 -7.40 31.48 -7.31
CA ASN A 85 -8.79 31.17 -7.00
C ASN A 85 -9.29 30.00 -7.86
N VAL A 86 -8.83 29.89 -9.11
CA VAL A 86 -9.16 28.75 -9.98
C VAL A 86 -8.60 27.44 -9.42
N ALA A 87 -7.40 27.44 -8.83
CA ALA A 87 -6.88 26.25 -8.13
C ALA A 87 -7.73 25.88 -6.91
N ILE A 88 -8.18 26.88 -6.14
CA ILE A 88 -9.08 26.65 -4.99
C ILE A 88 -10.42 26.09 -5.46
N GLU A 89 -11.01 26.68 -6.50
CA GLU A 89 -12.27 26.23 -7.07
C GLU A 89 -12.18 24.81 -7.61
N ALA A 90 -11.08 24.44 -8.27
CA ALA A 90 -10.85 23.08 -8.76
C ALA A 90 -10.85 22.05 -7.62
N LEU A 91 -10.21 22.37 -6.50
CA LEU A 91 -10.20 21.50 -5.31
C LEU A 91 -11.59 21.43 -4.65
N VAL A 92 -12.28 22.56 -4.55
CA VAL A 92 -13.62 22.64 -3.93
C VAL A 92 -14.68 21.92 -4.77
N SER A 93 -14.56 21.95 -6.10
CA SER A 93 -15.48 21.29 -7.02
C SER A 93 -15.15 19.81 -7.25
N GLY A 94 -14.03 19.31 -6.72
CA GLY A 94 -13.55 17.95 -6.93
C GLY A 94 -13.03 17.70 -8.35
N GLN A 95 -12.71 18.76 -9.09
CA GLN A 95 -11.99 18.65 -10.37
C GLN A 95 -10.48 18.46 -10.17
N ALA A 96 -9.98 18.75 -8.97
CA ALA A 96 -8.64 18.44 -8.49
C ALA A 96 -8.69 17.85 -7.07
#